data_AF-I3Y7C8-F1
#
_entry.id   AF-I3Y7C8-F1
#
_cell.length_a   1.000
_cell.length_b   1.000
_cell.length_c   1.000
_cell.angle_alpha   90.00
_cell.angle_beta   90.00
_cell.angle_gamma   90.00
#
_symmetry.space_group_name_H-M   'P 1'
#
loop_
_entity.id
_entity.type
_entity.pdbx_description
1 polymer ?
#
loop_
_entity_poly.entity_id
_entity_poly.type
_entity_poly.pdbx_seq_one_letter_code
_entity_poly.pdbx_strand_id
1 'polypeptide(L)'
;MDSVVLRADELEALRLADLEGLYQEDCALRMGVSRTTLSRTLTQARRKVTDALINGKRLVVTPAQDLAEAPDVGNDADPISIYPEKSS
;
A
#
# COMPACT_ATOMS: atom_id res chain seq x y z
N MET A 1 18.79 -9.62 -11.09
CA MET A 1 18.14 -8.29 -11.20
C MET A 1 17.02 -8.30 -10.18
N ASP A 2 17.12 -7.46 -9.17
CA ASP A 2 16.10 -7.39 -8.13
C ASP A 2 14.85 -6.68 -8.66
N SER A 3 13.70 -7.03 -8.10
CA SER A 3 12.41 -6.47 -8.49
C SER A 3 11.58 -6.06 -7.29
N VAL A 4 10.81 -5.01 -7.47
CA VAL A 4 9.79 -4.55 -6.54
C VAL A 4 8.43 -4.71 -7.20
N VAL A 5 7.49 -5.34 -6.49
CA VAL A 5 6.12 -5.54 -6.98
C VAL A 5 5.19 -4.50 -6.36
N LEU A 6 4.59 -3.69 -7.22
CA LEU A 6 3.53 -2.75 -6.89
C LEU A 6 2.18 -3.40 -7.14
N ARG A 7 1.38 -3.53 -6.09
CA ARG A 7 0.03 -4.11 -6.16
C ARG A 7 -0.95 -3.15 -6.83
N ALA A 8 -2.09 -3.68 -7.27
CA ALA A 8 -3.13 -2.87 -7.90
C ALA A 8 -3.70 -1.77 -6.97
N ASP A 9 -3.87 -2.05 -5.68
CA ASP A 9 -4.34 -1.07 -4.68
C ASP A 9 -3.30 0.02 -4.41
N GLU A 10 -2.02 -0.35 -4.34
CA GLU A 10 -0.89 0.58 -4.25
C GLU A 10 -0.79 1.49 -5.47
N LEU A 11 -0.95 0.93 -6.68
CA LEU A 11 -0.97 1.69 -7.92
C LEU A 11 -2.14 2.68 -7.95
N GLU A 12 -3.34 2.23 -7.58
CA GLU A 12 -4.53 3.08 -7.58
C GLU A 12 -4.41 4.23 -6.56
N ALA A 13 -3.84 3.95 -5.39
CA ALA A 13 -3.57 4.98 -4.39
C ALA A 13 -2.61 6.06 -4.93
N LEU A 14 -1.50 5.66 -5.56
CA LEU A 14 -0.56 6.60 -6.20
C LEU A 14 -1.23 7.38 -7.33
N ARG A 15 -2.06 6.73 -8.15
CA ARG A 15 -2.79 7.39 -9.24
C ARG A 15 -3.69 8.51 -8.71
N LEU A 16 -4.50 8.23 -7.69
CA LEU A 16 -5.43 9.21 -7.14
C LEU A 16 -4.70 10.34 -6.38
N ALA A 17 -3.73 10.00 -5.53
CA ALA A 17 -3.09 10.98 -4.67
C ALA A 17 -1.97 11.75 -5.36
N ASP A 18 -1.07 11.05 -6.06
CA ASP A 18 0.18 11.63 -6.56
C ASP A 18 0.09 12.06 -8.03
N LEU A 19 -0.70 11.36 -8.86
CA LEU A 19 -0.91 11.75 -10.26
C LEU A 19 -2.10 12.70 -10.44
N GLU A 20 -3.25 12.41 -9.83
CA GLU A 20 -4.46 13.25 -9.92
C GLU A 20 -4.50 14.37 -8.87
N GLY A 21 -3.65 14.31 -7.84
CA GLY A 21 -3.54 15.37 -6.83
C GLY A 21 -4.77 15.49 -5.92
N LEU A 22 -5.56 14.42 -5.79
CA LEU A 22 -6.78 14.44 -4.99
C LEU A 22 -6.47 14.51 -3.49
N TYR A 23 -7.40 15.10 -2.73
CA TYR A 23 -7.30 15.09 -1.27
C TYR A 23 -7.42 13.67 -0.73
N GLN A 24 -6.72 13.40 0.37
CA GLN A 24 -6.66 12.08 0.99
C GLN A 24 -8.04 11.51 1.33
N GLU A 25 -9.00 12.36 1.69
CA GLU A 25 -10.37 11.95 1.96
C GLU A 25 -11.09 11.45 0.70
N ASP A 26 -10.95 12.16 -0.42
CA ASP A 26 -11.52 11.77 -1.71
C ASP A 26 -10.89 10.48 -2.25
N CYS A 27 -9.58 10.33 -2.08
CA CYS A 27 -8.87 9.09 -2.43
C CYS A 27 -9.43 7.91 -1.63
N ALA A 28 -9.59 8.06 -0.32
CA ALA A 28 -10.06 6.99 0.56
C ALA A 28 -11.50 6.59 0.21
N LEU A 29 -12.35 7.58 -0.06
CA LEU A 29 -13.72 7.39 -0.52
C LEU A 29 -13.78 6.64 -1.86
N ARG A 30 -13.00 7.07 -2.86
CA ARG A 30 -12.95 6.43 -4.18
C ARG A 30 -12.45 4.99 -4.13
N MET A 31 -11.49 4.71 -3.26
CA MET A 31 -10.95 3.37 -3.05
C MET A 31 -11.83 2.49 -2.15
N GLY A 32 -12.85 3.05 -1.49
CA GLY A 32 -13.70 2.32 -0.56
C GLY A 32 -12.98 1.82 0.69
N VAL A 33 -11.96 2.56 1.16
CA VAL A 33 -11.12 2.17 2.32
C VAL A 33 -11.11 3.26 3.39
N SER A 34 -10.64 2.92 4.59
CA SER A 34 -10.42 3.92 5.64
C SER A 34 -9.25 4.87 5.29
N ARG A 35 -9.25 6.08 5.85
CA ARG A 35 -8.13 7.03 5.72
C ARG A 35 -6.80 6.43 6.20
N THR A 36 -6.85 5.62 7.25
CA THR A 36 -5.68 4.90 7.79
C THR A 36 -5.16 3.87 6.81
N THR A 37 -6.06 3.09 6.19
CA THR A 37 -5.70 2.11 5.15
C THR A 37 -5.03 2.82 3.97
N LEU A 38 -5.64 3.88 3.45
CA LEU A 38 -5.05 4.67 2.36
C LEU A 38 -3.66 5.21 2.72
N SER A 39 -3.49 5.76 3.92
CA SER A 39 -2.20 6.29 4.38
C SER A 39 -1.10 5.22 4.37
N ARG A 40 -1.43 4.01 4.85
CA ARG A 40 -0.52 2.86 4.84
C ARG A 40 -0.20 2.42 3.41
N THR A 41 -1.21 2.30 2.56
CA THR A 41 -1.06 1.94 1.14
C THR A 41 -0.16 2.93 0.40
N LEU A 42 -0.38 4.25 0.57
CA LEU A 42 0.48 5.28 -0.03
C LEU A 42 1.92 5.20 0.47
N THR A 43 2.10 5.01 1.77
CA THR A 43 3.44 4.88 2.37
C THR A 43 4.20 3.69 1.77
N GLN A 44 3.55 2.53 1.68
CA GLN A 44 4.13 1.32 1.09
C GLN A 44 4.42 1.50 -0.41
N ALA A 45 3.46 2.02 -1.16
CA ALA A 45 3.58 2.26 -2.59
C ALA A 45 4.75 3.22 -2.92
N ARG A 46 4.83 4.36 -2.22
CA ARG A 46 5.90 5.35 -2.42
C ARG A 46 7.27 4.79 -2.04
N ARG A 47 7.36 4.01 -0.95
CA ARG A 47 8.61 3.34 -0.57
C ARG A 47 9.07 2.38 -1.67
N LYS A 48 8.17 1.56 -2.20
CA LYS A 48 8.45 0.60 -3.27
C LYS A 48 8.93 1.28 -4.55
N VAL A 49 8.23 2.32 -4.99
CA VAL A 49 8.63 3.11 -6.17
C VAL A 49 9.99 3.75 -5.94
N THR A 50 10.20 4.37 -4.79
CA THR A 50 11.47 5.05 -4.47
C THR A 50 12.65 4.07 -4.40
N ASP A 51 12.45 2.91 -3.76
CA ASP A 51 13.44 1.84 -3.71
C ASP A 51 13.81 1.33 -5.11
N ALA A 52 12.82 1.14 -5.99
CA ALA A 52 13.07 0.72 -7.36
C ALA A 52 13.86 1.77 -8.16
N LEU A 53 13.49 3.04 -8.04
CA LEU A 53 14.15 4.13 -8.77
C LEU A 53 15.58 4.38 -8.29
N ILE A 54 15.83 4.40 -6.98
CA ILE A 54 17.15 4.67 -6.40
C ILE A 54 18.10 3.50 -6.66
N ASN A 55 17.63 2.26 -6.49
CA ASN A 55 18.48 1.08 -6.56
C ASN A 55 18.48 0.40 -7.95
N GLY A 56 17.84 1.01 -8.95
CA GLY A 56 17.75 0.47 -10.31
C GLY A 56 17.05 -0.89 -10.38
N LYS A 57 16.12 -1.17 -9.45
CA LYS A 57 15.35 -2.42 -9.43
C LYS A 57 14.24 -2.36 -10.47
N ARG A 58 13.84 -3.53 -10.97
CA ARG A 58 12.69 -3.64 -11.87
C ARG A 58 11.41 -3.34 -11.08
N LEU A 59 10.68 -2.29 -11.46
CA LEU A 59 9.33 -2.05 -10.96
C LEU A 59 8.34 -2.89 -11.77
N VAL A 60 7.65 -3.82 -11.10
CA VAL A 60 6.64 -4.68 -11.70
C VAL A 60 5.28 -4.31 -11.13
N VAL A 61 4.30 -4.11 -12.00
CA VAL A 61 2.92 -3.84 -11.58
C VAL A 61 2.10 -5.10 -11.80
N THR A 62 1.45 -5.60 -10.74
CA THR A 62 0.52 -6.73 -10.89
C THR A 62 -0.84 -6.22 -11.37
N PRO A 63 -1.37 -6.75 -12.50
CA PRO A 63 -2.76 -6.50 -12.87
C PRO A 63 -3.68 -7.10 -11.81
N ALA A 64 -4.84 -6.48 -11.59
CA ALA A 64 -5.80 -6.87 -10.57
C ALA A 64 -6.46 -8.21 -10.90
N GLN A 65 -5.76 -9.31 -10.61
CA GLN A 65 -6.27 -10.69 -10.49
C GLN A 65 -5.07 -11.55 -10.06
N ASP A 66 -4.89 -11.70 -8.74
CA ASP A 66 -4.29 -12.87 -8.07
C ASP A 66 -4.16 -12.55 -6.58
N LEU A 67 -5.27 -12.74 -5.85
CA LEU A 67 -5.29 -12.81 -4.39
C LEU A 67 -4.73 -14.18 -3.95
N ALA A 68 -3.45 -14.42 -4.25
CA ALA A 68 -2.67 -15.43 -3.57
C ALA A 68 -1.71 -14.69 -2.62
N GLU A 69 -2.19 -14.50 -1.41
CA GLU A 69 -1.52 -13.83 -0.31
C GLU A 69 -0.18 -14.51 -0.01
N ALA A 70 0.94 -13.84 -0.33
CA ALA A 70 2.24 -14.15 0.25
C ALA A 70 2.52 -13.12 1.35
N PRO A 71 2.96 -13.53 2.54
CA PRO A 71 3.16 -12.63 3.65
C PRO A 71 4.25 -11.60 3.32
N ASP A 72 3.90 -10.33 3.38
CA ASP A 72 4.86 -9.22 3.45
C ASP A 72 5.56 -9.30 4.82
N VAL A 73 6.64 -10.07 4.90
CA VAL A 73 7.51 -10.12 6.08
C VAL A 73 8.41 -8.87 6.06
N GLY A 74 7.79 -7.71 6.19
CA GLY A 74 8.43 -6.44 6.52
C GLY A 74 8.37 -6.25 8.04
N ASN A 75 9.30 -6.88 8.75
CA ASN A 75 9.50 -6.68 10.18
C ASN A 75 9.84 -5.21 10.48
N ASP A 76 8.90 -4.49 11.08
CA ASP A 76 9.14 -3.43 12.06
C ASP A 76 7.99 -3.48 13.08
N ALA A 77 8.33 -3.89 14.29
CA ALA A 77 7.41 -4.11 15.40
C ALA A 77 6.69 -2.83 15.84
N ASP A 78 5.37 -2.95 16.08
CA ASP A 78 4.76 -2.62 17.38
C ASP A 78 3.37 -3.28 17.49
N PRO A 79 3.15 -4.24 18.41
CA PRO A 79 1.85 -4.85 18.62
C PRO A 79 1.01 -3.94 19.53
N ILE A 80 0.54 -2.81 19.01
CA ILE A 80 -0.50 -2.08 19.74
C ILE A 80 -1.82 -2.84 19.58
N SER A 81 -2.09 -3.64 20.62
CA SER A 81 -3.39 -4.11 21.07
C SER A 81 -4.55 -3.19 20.67
N ILE A 82 -5.37 -3.61 19.71
CA ILE A 82 -6.62 -2.91 19.35
C ILE A 82 -7.82 -3.84 19.14
N TYR A 83 -7.73 -5.12 19.47
CA TYR A 83 -8.95 -5.90 19.71
C TYR A 83 -9.41 -5.57 21.14
N PRO A 84 -10.58 -4.94 21.34
CA PRO A 84 -11.15 -4.90 22.67
C PRO A 84 -11.45 -6.35 23.07
N GLU A 85 -10.91 -6.80 24.21
CA GLU A 85 -11.37 -8.04 24.83
C GLU A 85 -12.88 -7.91 25.06
N LYS A 86 -13.66 -8.61 24.24
CA LYS A 86 -15.08 -8.85 24.52
C LYS A 86 -15.17 -9.86 25.67
N SER A 87 -16.11 -9.57 26.57
CA SER A 87 -16.73 -10.43 27.61
C SER A 87 -15.96 -10.50 28.93
N SER A 88 -16.58 -10.35 30.12
CA SER A 88 -17.98 -10.50 30.53
C SER A 88 -18.39 -9.46 31.57
#